data_AF-A0A101RMH1-F1
#
_entry.id   AF-A0A101RMH1-F1
#
_cell.length_a   1.000
_cell.length_b   1.000
_cell.length_c   1.000
_cell.angle_alpha   90.00
_cell.angle_beta   90.00
_cell.angle_gamma   90.00
#
_symmetry.space_group_name_H-M   'P 1'
#
loop_
_entity.id
_entity.type
_entity.pdbx_description
1 polymer ?
#
loop_
_entity_poly.entity_id
_entity_poly.type
_entity_poly.pdbx_seq_one_letter_code
_entity_poly.pdbx_strand_id
1 'polypeptide(L)' 'MISELNARFAGGFALSEAAGADLVQQTLNGLFGLPVDHDRLVAKPDIYLSKYVTVLAAGPAPCHPDGGTP' A
#
# COMPACT_ATOMS: atom_id res chain seq x y z
N MET A 1 -0.89 -19.50 7.67
CA MET A 1 -1.55 -18.67 8.71
C MET A 1 -1.82 -17.30 8.08
N ILE A 2 -3.04 -16.77 8.21
CA ILE A 2 -3.39 -15.42 7.77
C ILE A 2 -3.43 -14.55 9.03
N SER A 3 -2.68 -13.45 9.05
CA SER A 3 -2.58 -12.54 10.20
C SER A 3 -3.50 -11.33 10.09
N GLU A 4 -3.81 -10.87 8.87
CA GLU A 4 -4.62 -9.69 8.62
C GLU A 4 -5.28 -9.78 7.23
N LEU A 5 -6.47 -9.21 7.08
CA LEU A 5 -7.16 -9.03 5.81
C LEU A 5 -7.61 -7.57 5.67
N ASN A 6 -7.17 -6.92 4.59
CA ASN A 6 -7.55 -5.54 4.27
C ASN A 6 -8.42 -5.54 3.01
N ALA A 7 -9.67 -5.06 3.12
CA ALA A 7 -10.56 -4.86 1.96
C ALA A 7 -10.24 -3.55 1.22
N ARG A 8 -8.96 -3.29 0.96
CA ARG A 8 -8.42 -2.11 0.28
C ARG A 8 -7.00 -2.39 -0.22
N PHE A 9 -6.48 -1.53 -1.09
CA PHE A 9 -5.07 -1.57 -1.47
C PHE A 9 -4.18 -1.28 -0.25
N ALA A 10 -3.21 -2.17 -0.02
CA ALA A 10 -2.23 -2.07 1.06
C ALA A 10 -1.05 -1.18 0.65
N GLY A 11 -0.16 -0.88 1.60
CA GLY A 11 1.00 0.00 1.36
C GLY A 11 1.99 -0.49 0.29
N GLY A 12 1.99 -1.79 -0.02
CA GLY A 12 2.80 -2.37 -1.09
C GLY A 12 2.22 -2.23 -2.50
N PHE A 13 1.03 -1.65 -2.66
CA PHE A 13 0.32 -1.56 -3.94
C PHE A 13 1.18 -0.95 -5.06
N ALA A 14 1.84 0.18 -4.80
CA ALA A 14 2.67 0.86 -5.80
C ALA A 14 3.86 -0.01 -6.27
N LEU A 15 4.43 -0.83 -5.37
CA LEU A 15 5.48 -1.77 -5.76
C LEU A 15 4.94 -2.86 -6.68
N SER A 16 3.80 -3.46 -6.34
CA SER A 16 3.19 -4.51 -7.15
C SER A 16 2.87 -4.04 -8.57
N GLU A 17 2.27 -2.86 -8.70
CA GLU A 17 1.99 -2.22 -9.99
C GLU A 17 3.28 -1.96 -10.78
N ALA A 18 4.29 -1.37 -10.14
CA ALA A 18 5.60 -1.12 -10.78
C ALA A 18 6.30 -2.42 -11.19
N ALA A 19 6.08 -3.52 -10.47
CA ALA A 19 6.58 -4.85 -10.79
C ALA A 19 5.75 -5.54 -11.89
N GLY A 20 4.69 -4.90 -12.41
CA GLY A 20 3.88 -5.38 -13.52
C GLY A 20 2.64 -6.18 -13.12
N ALA A 21 2.33 -6.30 -11.83
CA ALA A 21 1.06 -6.85 -11.39
C ALA A 21 -0.04 -5.79 -11.59
N ASP A 22 -0.95 -6.06 -12.52
CA ASP A 22 -2.03 -5.18 -12.94
C ASP A 22 -3.22 -5.24 -11.97
N LEU A 23 -3.02 -4.80 -10.74
CA LEU A 23 -4.02 -4.88 -9.67
C LEU A 23 -5.21 -3.96 -9.95
N VAL A 24 -4.99 -2.77 -10.51
CA VAL A 24 -6.08 -1.81 -10.80
C VAL A 24 -7.06 -2.38 -11.81
N GLN A 25 -6.59 -2.74 -13.02
CA GLN A 25 -7.49 -3.18 -14.08
C GLN A 25 -8.19 -4.49 -13.69
N GLN A 26 -7.47 -5.42 -13.04
CA GLN A 26 -8.08 -6.67 -12.61
C GLN A 26 -9.08 -6.49 -11.46
N THR A 27 -8.84 -5.55 -10.53
CA THR A 27 -9.83 -5.20 -9.50
C THR A 27 -11.09 -4.61 -10.13
N LEU A 28 -10.95 -3.70 -11.10
CA LEU A 28 -12.07 -3.12 -11.82
C LEU A 28 -12.83 -4.18 -12.62
N ASN A 29 -12.13 -5.10 -13.28
CA ASN A 29 -12.75 -6.22 -13.98
C ASN A 29 -13.64 -7.03 -13.02
N GLY A 30 -13.10 -7.45 -11.88
CA GLY A 30 -13.87 -8.17 -10.86
C GLY A 30 -15.08 -7.37 -10.34
N LEU A 31 -14.90 -6.08 -10.09
CA LEU A 31 -15.98 -5.20 -9.61
C LEU A 31 -17.13 -5.08 -10.63
N PHE A 32 -16.82 -5.06 -11.92
CA PHE A 32 -17.80 -4.95 -13.00
C PHE A 32 -18.26 -6.31 -13.56
N GLY A 33 -17.89 -7.43 -12.92
CA GLY A 33 -18.26 -8.77 -13.36
C GLY A 33 -17.60 -9.20 -14.68
N LEU A 34 -16.52 -8.53 -15.07
CA LEU A 34 -15.71 -8.90 -16.21
C LEU A 34 -14.69 -9.98 -15.84
N PRO A 35 -14.16 -10.74 -16.82
CA PRO A 35 -13.13 -11.73 -16.56
C PRO A 35 -11.89 -11.12 -15.90
N VAL A 36 -11.42 -11.76 -14.83
CA VAL A 36 -10.16 -11.45 -14.17
C VAL A 36 -9.07 -12.32 -14.78
N ASP A 37 -8.02 -11.68 -15.27
CA ASP A 37 -6.83 -12.34 -15.78
C ASP A 37 -5.82 -12.51 -14.63
N HIS A 38 -5.68 -13.73 -14.14
CA HIS A 38 -4.78 -14.05 -13.03
C HIS A 38 -3.30 -14.07 -13.43
N ASP A 39 -2.98 -14.24 -14.72
CA ASP A 39 -1.59 -14.20 -15.18
C ASP A 39 -1.05 -12.76 -15.13
N ARG A 40 -1.94 -11.77 -15.25
CA ARG A 40 -1.62 -10.35 -15.09
C ARG A 40 -1.47 -9.90 -13.63
N LEU A 41 -1.72 -10.77 -12.65
CA LEU A 41 -1.51 -10.49 -11.23
C LEU A 41 -0.10 -10.88 -10.74
N VAL A 42 0.76 -11.38 -11.63
CA VAL A 42 2.10 -11.85 -11.30
C VAL A 42 3.09 -10.69 -11.31
N ALA A 43 3.67 -10.39 -10.14
CA ALA A 43 4.76 -9.43 -10.02
C ALA A 43 6.08 -10.03 -10.53
N LYS A 44 6.88 -9.20 -11.22
CA LYS A 44 8.25 -9.56 -11.59
C LYS A 44 9.18 -9.46 -10.37
N PRO A 45 10.18 -10.35 -10.27
CA PRO A 45 11.20 -10.27 -9.22
C PRO A 45 12.12 -9.06 -9.43
N ASP A 46 12.96 -8.79 -8.43
CA ASP A 46 14.06 -7.82 -8.48
C ASP A 46 13.65 -6.35 -8.69
N ILE A 47 12.40 -6.02 -8.36
CA ILE A 47 11.88 -4.65 -8.31
C ILE A 47 11.78 -4.22 -6.84
N TYR A 48 12.31 -3.04 -6.53
CA TYR A 48 12.36 -2.51 -5.17
C TYR A 48 11.69 -1.14 -5.10
N LEU A 49 10.89 -0.91 -4.05
CA LEU A 49 10.27 0.38 -3.78
C LEU A 49 11.11 1.15 -2.77
N SER A 50 11.65 2.29 -3.20
CA SER A 50 12.21 3.29 -2.29
C SER A 50 11.13 4.29 -1.94
N LYS A 51 10.64 4.25 -0.70
CA LYS A 51 9.67 5.24 -0.20
C LYS A 51 10.44 6.47 0.31
N TYR A 52 10.39 7.57 -0.45
CA TYR A 52 10.91 8.86 0.01
C TYR A 52 9.77 9.70 0.60
N VAL A 53 9.96 10.21 1.81
CA VAL A 53 9.04 11.18 2.44
C VAL A 53 9.71 12.55 2.36
N THR A 54 9.30 13.35 1.38
CA THR A 54 9.95 14.65 1.09
C THR A 54 9.78 15.69 2.20
N VAL A 55 8.80 15.50 3.09
CA VAL A 55 8.49 16.47 4.15
C VAL A 55 8.62 15.79 5.51
N LEU A 56 9.70 16.10 6.24
CA LEU A 56 9.73 15.93 7.69
C LEU A 56 8.89 17.07 8.29
N ALA A 57 7.76 16.73 8.91
CA ALA A 57 7.05 17.66 9.76
C ALA A 57 7.55 17.50 11.20
N ALA A 58 8.08 18.57 11.79
CA ALA A 58 8.30 18.67 13.22
C ALA A 58 7.06 19.32 13.86
N GLY A 59 6.61 18.77 14.98
CA GLY A 59 5.54 19.33 15.80
C GLY A 59 5.98 19.40 17.26
N PRO A 60 5.26 20.16 18.11
CA PRO A 60 5.49 20.14 19.56
C PRO A 60 5.43 18.70 20.09
N ALA A 61 6.24 18.40 21.11
CA ALA A 61 6.07 17.16 21.85
C ALA A 61 4.61 17.06 22.34
N PRO A 62 3.99 15.87 22.32
CA PRO A 62 2.66 15.70 22.91
C PRO A 62 2.71 16.19 24.36
N CYS A 63 1.78 17.08 24.74
CA CYS A 63 1.67 17.48 26.13
C CYS A 63 1.36 16.23 26.96
N HIS A 64 2.05 16.06 28.10
CA HIS A 64 1.62 15.11 29.09
C HIS A 64 0.17 15.49 29.48
N PRO A 65 -0.76 14.53 29.69
CA PRO A 65 -2.14 14.85 30.07
C PRO A 65 -2.25 15.72 31.34
N ASP A 66 -1.17 15.86 32.10
CA ASP A 66 -1.08 16.63 33.35
C ASP A 66 -0.23 17.92 33.26
N GLY A 67 0.15 18.38 32.05
CA GLY A 67 0.74 19.71 31.84
C GLY A 67 2.21 19.90 32.27
N GLY A 68 2.94 18.82 32.56
CA GLY A 68 4.39 18.88 32.81
C GLY A 68 5.22 18.95 31.51
N THR A 69 6.24 19.82 31.49
CA THR A 69 7.28 19.87 30.44
C THR A 69 8.20 18.64 30.49
N PRO A 70 8.82 18.24 29.36
CA PRO A 70 9.69 17.05 29.29
C PRO A 70 10.91 17.10 30.21
#